data_AF-A0A3P7PCQ8-F1
#
_entry.id   AF-A0A3P7PCQ8-F1
#
_cell.length_a   1.000
_cell.length_b   1.000
_cell.length_c   1.000
_cell.angle_alpha   90.00
_cell.angle_beta   90.00
_cell.angle_gamma   90.00
#
_symmetry.space_group_name_H-M   'P 1'
#
loop_
_entity.id
_entity.type
_entity.pdbx_description
1 polymer ?
#
loop_
_entity_poly.entity_id
_entity_poly.type
_entity_poly.pdbx_seq_one_letter_code
_entity_poly.pdbx_strand_id
1 'polypeptide(L)'
;MPSILSYASEVERIFLTSPLAYSRAFEEFSVSIPRSHVASLVACSFLCLYPNAQRQNCLFSDVNFTYFFRGITSESTAQVAKLQAILQYFACLSELEEEDEVLAQSAFRIKRRSLLLRPFNQSPPPPPPVVGAEVQP
;
A
#
# COMPACT_ATOMS: atom_id res chain seq x y z
N MET A 1 -22.72 2.40 -8.63
CA MET A 1 -22.09 3.54 -9.34
C MET A 1 -22.10 4.82 -8.49
N PRO A 2 -23.23 5.26 -7.91
CA PRO A 2 -23.25 6.45 -7.03
C PRO A 2 -22.29 6.37 -5.83
N SER A 3 -22.15 5.20 -5.20
CA SER A 3 -21.25 5.01 -4.05
C SER A 3 -19.77 5.24 -4.38
N ILE A 4 -19.30 4.81 -5.56
CA ILE A 4 -17.91 5.01 -5.98
C ILE A 4 -17.58 6.51 -6.10
N LEU A 5 -18.50 7.31 -6.65
CA LEU A 5 -18.33 8.75 -6.74
C LEU A 5 -18.30 9.41 -5.35
N SER A 6 -19.14 8.94 -4.43
CA SER A 6 -19.15 9.39 -3.03
C SER A 6 -17.78 9.19 -2.38
N TYR A 7 -17.22 7.98 -2.45
CA TYR A 7 -15.88 7.70 -1.92
C TYR A 7 -14.79 8.54 -2.59
N ALA A 8 -14.86 8.73 -3.91
CA ALA A 8 -13.87 9.55 -4.61
C ALA A 8 -13.91 11.02 -4.18
N SER A 9 -15.10 11.58 -3.91
CA SER A 9 -15.24 12.97 -3.49
C SER A 9 -14.68 13.26 -2.09
N GLU A 10 -14.63 12.25 -1.22
CA GLU A 10 -14.10 12.38 0.14
C GLU A 10 -12.56 12.51 0.19
N VAL A 11 -11.87 12.18 -0.91
CA VAL A 11 -10.40 12.09 -0.95
C VAL A 11 -9.73 13.43 -0.60
N GLU A 12 -10.29 14.55 -1.07
CA GLU A 12 -9.75 15.88 -0.79
C GLU A 12 -9.89 16.21 0.69
N ARG A 13 -11.06 15.96 1.28
CA ARG A 13 -11.31 16.20 2.71
C ARG A 13 -10.35 15.39 3.58
N ILE A 14 -10.03 14.16 3.20
CA ILE A 14 -9.18 13.26 3.97
C ILE A 14 -7.69 13.63 3.86
N PHE A 15 -7.19 13.82 2.65
CA PHE A 15 -5.74 13.86 2.40
C PHE A 15 -5.15 15.28 2.31
N LEU A 16 -5.97 16.33 2.31
CA LEU A 16 -5.49 17.70 2.45
C LEU A 16 -4.88 17.97 3.84
N THR A 17 -5.39 17.31 4.89
CA THR A 17 -4.94 17.52 6.28
C THR A 17 -3.95 16.46 6.76
N SER A 18 -3.91 15.29 6.13
CA SER A 18 -3.03 14.18 6.51
C SER A 18 -2.49 13.48 5.26
N PRO A 19 -1.43 14.01 4.62
CA PRO A 19 -0.87 13.43 3.41
C PRO A 19 -0.27 12.05 3.66
N LEU A 20 -0.33 11.18 2.66
CA LEU A 20 0.30 9.86 2.70
C LEU A 20 1.79 9.96 2.40
N ALA A 21 2.60 9.31 3.24
CA ALA A 21 4.03 9.16 2.99
C ALA A 21 4.29 8.07 1.95
N TYR A 22 5.28 8.32 1.07
CA TYR A 22 5.75 7.31 0.11
C TYR A 22 6.56 6.21 0.81
N SER A 23 6.33 4.97 0.40
CA SER A 23 7.15 3.82 0.78
C SER A 23 8.35 3.69 -0.16
N ARG A 24 9.53 4.12 0.29
CA ARG A 24 10.75 4.19 -0.53
C ARG A 24 11.52 2.88 -0.55
N ALA A 25 12.35 2.70 -1.58
CA ALA A 25 13.23 1.54 -1.69
C ALA A 25 14.26 1.51 -0.56
N PHE A 26 14.58 0.31 -0.08
CA PHE A 26 15.58 0.05 0.98
C PHE A 26 15.30 0.70 2.35
N GLU A 27 14.17 1.39 2.51
CA GLU A 27 13.71 1.94 3.78
C GLU A 27 12.65 1.03 4.42
N GLU A 28 12.70 0.87 5.74
CA GLU A 28 11.58 0.29 6.47
C GLU A 28 10.42 1.28 6.49
N PHE A 29 9.21 0.76 6.29
CA PHE A 29 8.00 1.58 6.25
C PHE A 29 6.87 0.85 6.95
N SER A 30 6.08 1.56 7.75
CA SER A 30 4.88 1.02 8.38
C SER A 30 3.84 2.12 8.48
N VAL A 31 2.67 1.90 7.90
CA VAL A 31 1.53 2.82 7.99
C VAL A 31 0.25 2.05 8.29
N SER A 32 -0.65 2.68 9.03
CA SER A 32 -2.02 2.21 9.24
C SER A 32 -2.96 3.19 8.56
N ILE A 33 -3.78 2.72 7.63
CA ILE A 33 -4.67 3.55 6.83
C ILE A 33 -6.11 3.08 7.08
N PRO A 34 -7.04 3.95 7.52
CA PRO A 34 -8.44 3.59 7.69
C PRO A 34 -9.03 2.97 6.41
N ARG A 35 -9.93 2.00 6.56
CA ARG A 35 -10.56 1.30 5.43
C ARG A 35 -11.33 2.25 4.51
N SER A 36 -12.04 3.23 5.07
CA SER A 36 -12.73 4.29 4.33
C SER A 36 -11.78 5.14 3.48
N HIS A 37 -10.57 5.42 3.99
CA HIS A 37 -9.55 6.15 3.25
C HIS A 37 -9.03 5.30 2.07
N VAL A 38 -8.80 4.00 2.28
CA VAL A 38 -8.43 3.07 1.20
C VAL A 38 -9.53 2.98 0.15
N ALA A 39 -10.81 2.90 0.55
CA ALA A 39 -11.94 2.89 -0.37
C ALA A 39 -11.95 4.16 -1.25
N SER A 40 -11.71 5.32 -0.65
CA SER A 40 -11.58 6.60 -1.36
C SER A 40 -10.43 6.58 -2.38
N LEU A 41 -9.26 6.11 -1.97
CA LEU A 41 -8.09 5.99 -2.86
C LEU A 41 -8.35 5.04 -4.04
N VAL A 42 -8.99 3.90 -3.78
CA VAL A 42 -9.33 2.90 -4.81
C VAL A 42 -10.42 3.44 -5.74
N ALA A 43 -11.39 4.20 -5.22
CA ALA A 43 -12.40 4.86 -6.04
C ALA A 43 -11.78 5.88 -7.00
N CYS A 44 -10.83 6.71 -6.52
CA CYS A 44 -10.09 7.63 -7.38
C CYS A 44 -9.27 6.89 -8.46
N SER A 45 -8.66 5.76 -8.09
CA SER A 45 -7.89 4.89 -9.01
C SER A 45 -8.78 4.28 -10.09
N PHE A 46 -9.95 3.77 -9.69
CA PHE A 46 -10.96 3.19 -10.57
C PHE A 46 -11.52 4.24 -11.54
N LEU A 47 -11.76 5.48 -11.07
CA LEU A 47 -12.22 6.59 -11.90
C LEU A 47 -11.08 7.28 -12.69
N CYS A 48 -9.85 6.78 -12.57
CA CYS A 48 -8.65 7.33 -13.23
C CYS A 48 -8.37 8.81 -12.88
N LEU A 49 -8.64 9.22 -11.64
CA LEU A 49 -8.54 10.62 -11.20
C LEU A 49 -7.13 11.04 -10.77
N TYR A 50 -6.22 10.10 -10.48
CA TYR A 50 -4.85 10.48 -10.17
C TYR A 50 -4.23 11.12 -11.41
N PRO A 51 -3.54 12.26 -11.27
CA PRO A 51 -2.87 12.89 -12.39
C PRO A 51 -1.93 11.85 -13.00
N ASN A 52 -2.14 11.54 -14.29
CA ASN A 52 -1.19 10.77 -15.08
C ASN A 52 0.04 11.65 -15.25
N ALA A 53 0.91 11.69 -14.24
CA ALA A 53 2.21 12.33 -14.29
C ALA A 53 3.05 11.55 -15.30
N GLN A 54 2.83 11.81 -16.59
CA GLN A 54 3.45 11.20 -17.77
C GLN A 54 4.76 10.47 -17.45
N ARG A 55 4.69 9.19 -17.05
CA ARG A 55 5.85 8.31 -16.80
C ARG A 55 7.04 8.95 -16.05
N GLN A 56 6.83 9.97 -15.20
CA GLN A 56 7.97 10.78 -14.73
C GLN A 56 8.87 10.04 -13.74
N ASN A 57 8.44 8.88 -13.24
CA ASN A 57 9.32 7.95 -12.53
C ASN A 57 8.88 6.51 -12.79
N CYS A 58 9.72 5.72 -13.46
CA CYS A 58 9.59 4.26 -13.58
C CYS A 58 9.69 3.51 -12.23
N LEU A 59 9.76 4.26 -11.12
CA LEU A 59 9.94 3.78 -9.75
C LEU A 59 8.60 3.48 -9.05
N PHE A 60 7.47 3.91 -9.62
CA PHE A 60 6.14 3.71 -9.06
C PHE A 60 5.25 2.89 -9.99
N SER A 61 4.40 2.04 -9.40
CA SER A 61 3.41 1.26 -10.14
C SER A 61 2.29 2.14 -10.69
N ASP A 62 1.66 1.69 -11.77
CA ASP A 62 0.44 2.32 -12.29
C ASP A 62 -0.65 2.27 -11.22
N VAL A 63 -1.13 3.45 -10.82
CA VAL A 63 -2.18 3.56 -9.80
C VAL A 63 -3.58 3.59 -10.43
N ASN A 64 -3.74 4.12 -11.65
CA ASN A 64 -5.04 4.23 -12.32
C ASN A 64 -5.42 2.94 -13.06
N PHE A 65 -6.72 2.68 -13.19
CA PHE A 65 -7.24 1.50 -13.91
C PHE A 65 -7.26 1.68 -15.44
N THR A 66 -6.57 2.70 -15.96
CA THR A 66 -6.51 3.05 -17.38
C THR A 66 -6.22 1.84 -18.28
N TYR A 67 -5.20 1.03 -17.94
CA TYR A 67 -4.84 -0.16 -18.72
C TYR A 67 -5.74 -1.35 -18.44
N PHE A 68 -6.29 -1.44 -17.22
CA PHE A 68 -7.24 -2.48 -16.86
C PHE A 68 -8.47 -2.41 -17.77
N PHE A 69 -9.08 -1.23 -17.94
CA PHE A 69 -10.25 -1.06 -18.80
C PHE A 69 -9.94 -1.29 -20.29
N ARG A 70 -8.74 -0.93 -20.76
CA ARG A 70 -8.30 -1.25 -22.14
C ARG A 70 -8.23 -2.76 -22.41
N GLY A 71 -7.98 -3.56 -21.37
CA GLY A 71 -7.92 -5.01 -21.46
C GLY A 71 -9.29 -5.71 -21.43
N ILE A 72 -10.38 -4.96 -21.25
CA ILE A 72 -11.74 -5.52 -21.28
C ILE A 72 -12.19 -5.63 -22.73
N THR A 73 -12.18 -6.85 -23.24
CA THR A 73 -12.73 -7.22 -24.55
C THR A 73 -13.87 -8.21 -24.36
N SER A 74 -14.70 -8.42 -25.39
CA SER A 74 -15.81 -9.39 -25.38
C SER A 74 -15.38 -10.83 -25.06
N GLU A 75 -14.10 -11.15 -25.27
CA GLU A 75 -13.53 -12.49 -25.08
C GLU A 75 -12.80 -12.63 -23.73
N SER A 76 -12.64 -11.54 -22.99
CA SER A 76 -11.79 -11.43 -21.80
C SER A 76 -12.52 -11.79 -20.50
N THR A 77 -12.91 -13.06 -20.37
CA THR A 77 -13.66 -13.56 -19.20
C THR A 77 -12.98 -13.25 -17.86
N ALA A 78 -11.65 -13.32 -17.81
CA ALA A 78 -10.88 -13.01 -16.61
C ALA A 78 -10.93 -11.52 -16.22
N GLN A 79 -10.93 -10.58 -17.17
CA GLN A 79 -11.01 -9.16 -16.85
C GLN A 79 -12.42 -8.76 -16.44
N VAL A 80 -13.44 -9.38 -17.05
CA VAL A 80 -14.84 -9.22 -16.62
C VAL A 80 -15.02 -9.69 -15.18
N ALA A 81 -14.48 -10.85 -14.81
CA ALA A 81 -14.54 -11.35 -13.43
C ALA A 81 -13.84 -10.41 -12.43
N LYS A 82 -12.68 -9.85 -12.81
CA LYS A 82 -12.00 -8.83 -12.00
C LYS A 82 -12.87 -7.58 -11.81
N LEU A 83 -13.49 -7.10 -12.89
CA LEU A 83 -14.38 -5.93 -12.83
C LEU A 83 -15.56 -6.22 -11.89
N GLN A 84 -16.19 -7.39 -12.01
CA GLN A 84 -17.27 -7.80 -11.12
C GLN A 84 -16.82 -7.82 -9.66
N ALA A 85 -15.64 -8.36 -9.36
CA ALA A 85 -15.09 -8.37 -8.00
C ALA A 85 -14.83 -6.95 -7.45
N ILE A 86 -14.34 -6.03 -8.29
CA ILE A 86 -14.13 -4.62 -7.91
C ILE A 86 -15.46 -3.93 -7.64
N LEU A 87 -16.47 -4.15 -8.50
CA LEU A 87 -17.80 -3.57 -8.29
C LEU A 87 -18.47 -4.14 -7.04
N GLN A 88 -18.31 -5.44 -6.80
CA GLN A 88 -18.81 -6.10 -5.59
C GLN A 88 -18.15 -5.54 -4.33
N TYR A 89 -16.85 -5.25 -4.36
CA TYR A 89 -16.15 -4.61 -3.25
C TYR A 89 -16.82 -3.30 -2.83
N PHE A 90 -17.17 -2.42 -3.79
CA PHE A 90 -17.86 -1.16 -3.48
C PHE A 90 -19.31 -1.36 -3.03
N ALA A 91 -20.00 -2.39 -3.52
CA ALA A 91 -21.34 -2.73 -3.05
C ALA A 91 -21.31 -3.16 -1.57
N CYS A 92 -20.45 -4.13 -1.24
CA CYS A 92 -20.30 -4.61 0.14
C CYS A 92 -19.84 -3.52 1.11
N LEU A 93 -18.99 -2.59 0.67
CA LEU A 93 -18.60 -1.45 1.52
C LEU A 93 -19.79 -0.57 1.90
N SER A 94 -20.69 -0.33 0.96
CA SER A 94 -21.87 0.51 1.20
C SER A 94 -22.82 -0.16 2.21
N GLU A 95 -22.99 -1.48 2.10
CA GLU A 95 -23.81 -2.28 3.03
C GLU A 95 -23.17 -2.34 4.43
N LEU A 96 -21.86 -2.55 4.52
CA LEU A 96 -21.14 -2.63 5.80
C LEU A 96 -21.15 -1.33 6.60
N GLU A 97 -21.12 -0.18 5.93
CA GLU A 97 -21.18 1.13 6.60
C GLU A 97 -22.57 1.40 7.21
N GLU A 98 -23.62 0.77 6.70
CA GLU A 98 -24.98 0.87 7.24
C GLU A 98 -25.22 -0.10 8.41
N GLU A 99 -24.55 -1.25 8.41
CA GLU A 99 -24.84 -2.37 9.34
C GLU A 99 -23.83 -2.54 10.49
N ASP A 100 -22.55 -2.15 10.33
CA ASP A 100 -21.49 -2.45 11.32
C ASP A 100 -20.46 -1.30 11.48
N GLU A 101 -20.68 -0.45 12.48
CA GLU A 101 -19.78 0.66 12.83
C GLU A 101 -18.35 0.21 13.22
N VAL A 102 -18.18 -1.00 13.75
CA VAL A 102 -16.88 -1.49 14.21
C VAL A 102 -16.01 -1.90 13.02
N LEU A 103 -16.60 -2.57 12.04
CA LEU A 103 -15.92 -2.87 10.78
C LEU A 103 -15.65 -1.60 9.95
N ALA A 104 -16.54 -0.61 9.98
CA ALA A 104 -16.32 0.68 9.31
C ALA A 104 -15.06 1.42 9.83
N GLN A 105 -14.73 1.28 11.12
CA GLN A 105 -13.57 1.91 11.76
C GLN A 105 -12.25 1.14 11.61
N SER A 106 -12.28 -0.03 10.99
CA SER A 106 -11.09 -0.86 10.84
C SER A 106 -10.06 -0.24 9.88
N ALA A 107 -8.78 -0.60 10.04
CA ALA A 107 -7.67 -0.05 9.26
C ALA A 107 -6.81 -1.13 8.59
N PHE A 108 -6.24 -0.80 7.43
CA PHE A 108 -5.24 -1.59 6.73
C PHE A 108 -3.85 -1.22 7.23
N ARG A 109 -3.05 -2.24 7.56
CA ARG A 109 -1.64 -2.05 7.93
C ARG A 109 -0.72 -2.47 6.80
N ILE A 110 0.00 -1.50 6.23
CA ILE A 110 1.00 -1.75 5.18
C ILE A 110 2.39 -1.66 5.82
N LYS A 111 3.21 -2.70 5.61
CA LYS A 111 4.60 -2.74 6.07
C LYS A 111 5.56 -3.10 4.94
N ARG A 112 6.60 -2.29 4.76
CA ARG A 112 7.81 -2.64 3.99
C ARG A 112 8.92 -2.96 4.99
N ARG A 113 9.58 -4.10 4.80
CA ARG A 113 10.79 -4.46 5.54
C ARG A 113 11.99 -4.36 4.61
N SER A 114 13.09 -3.83 5.12
CA SER A 114 14.37 -3.78 4.42
C SER A 114 15.35 -4.66 5.17
N LEU A 115 15.77 -5.76 4.56
CA LEU A 115 16.72 -6.68 5.17
C LEU A 115 18.13 -6.30 4.70
N LEU A 116 18.96 -5.82 5.62
CA LEU A 116 20.39 -5.70 5.39
C LEU A 116 20.99 -7.11 5.32
N LEU A 117 21.34 -7.54 4.12
CA LEU A 117 22.14 -8.73 3.92
C LEU A 117 23.51 -8.46 4.57
N ARG A 118 23.84 -9.19 5.64
CA ARG A 118 25.19 -9.13 6.20
C ARG A 118 26.17 -9.60 5.12
N PRO A 119 27.31 -8.92 4.91
CA PRO A 119 28.34 -9.42 4.02
C PRO A 119 28.82 -10.78 4.55
N PHE A 120 28.85 -11.80 3.68
CA PHE A 120 29.24 -13.17 4.01
C PHE A 120 30.70 -13.33 4.49
N ASN A 121 31.52 -12.26 4.44
CA ASN A 121 32.96 -12.30 4.70
C ASN A 121 33.39 -11.40 5.88
N GLN A 122 32.77 -11.54 7.05
CA GLN A 122 33.39 -11.06 8.28
C GLN A 122 33.92 -12.28 9.06
N SER A 123 35.23 -12.50 8.97
CA SER A 123 35.96 -13.39 9.87
C SER A 123 35.67 -12.98 11.32
N PRO A 124 35.58 -13.96 12.26
CA PRO A 124 35.30 -13.65 13.64
C PRO A 124 36.34 -12.66 14.19
N PRO A 125 35.94 -11.71 15.06
CA PRO A 125 36.88 -10.78 15.67
C PRO A 125 37.98 -11.57 16.40
N PRO A 126 39.25 -11.12 16.33
CA PRO A 126 40.34 -11.81 17.00
C PRO A 126 40.06 -11.87 18.51
N PRO A 127 40.44 -12.97 19.18
CA PRO A 127 40.26 -13.08 20.62
C PRO A 127 41.00 -11.94 21.35
N PRO A 128 40.47 -11.45 22.48
CA PRO A 128 41.12 -10.42 23.26
C PRO A 128 42.52 -10.89 23.70
N PRO A 129 43.50 -9.97 23.81
CA PRO A 129 44.83 -10.32 24.25
C PRO A 129 44.77 -10.92 25.66
N VAL A 130 45.36 -12.12 25.82
CA VAL A 130 45.55 -12.75 27.11
C VAL A 130 46.53 -11.87 27.88
N VAL A 131 46.01 -11.08 28.82
CA VAL A 131 46.83 -10.34 29.78
C VAL A 131 47.56 -11.38 30.62
N GLY A 132 48.89 -11.36 30.51
CA GLY A 132 49.78 -12.28 31.20
C GLY A 132 49.50 -12.30 32.71
N ALA A 133 49.57 -13.50 33.27
CA ALA A 133 49.48 -13.72 34.70
C ALA A 133 50.49 -12.83 35.43
N GLU A 134 49.99 -11.91 36.25
CA GLU A 134 50.78 -11.27 37.28
C GLU A 134 51.28 -12.35 38.23
N VAL A 135 52.60 -12.53 38.25
CA VAL A 135 53.31 -13.20 39.33
C VAL A 135 53.19 -12.29 40.56
N GLN A 136 52.57 -12.78 41.63
CA GLN A 136 52.60 -12.14 42.94
C GLN A 136 53.35 -13.04 43.95
N PRO A 137 53.97 -12.42 44.97
CA PRO A 137 55.26 -12.79 45.55
C PRO A 137 55.28 -14.01 46.46
#